data_AF-A0A5K0VAD1-F1
#
_entry.id   AF-A0A5K0VAD1-F1
#
_cell.length_a   1.000
_cell.length_b   1.000
_cell.length_c   1.000
_cell.angle_alpha   90.00
_cell.angle_beta   90.00
_cell.angle_gamma   90.00
#
_symmetry.space_group_name_H-M   'P 1'
#
loop_
_entity.id
_entity.type
_entity.pdbx_description
1 polymer ?
#
loop_
_entity_poly.entity_id
_entity_poly.type
_entity_poly.pdbx_seq_one_letter_code
_entity_poly.pdbx_strand_id
1 'polypeptide(L)' 'WTKIQTIDSLMHKAGYNGAITESLRKRVRLTRYQSTLFTMHFSDYASYVKRIRGQAPAVGSKALR' A
#
# COMPACT_ATOMS: atom_id res chain seq x y z
N TRP A 1 13.39 1.75 -5.83
CA TRP A 1 13.37 2.05 -7.28
C TRP A 1 13.90 3.44 -7.52
N THR A 2 14.63 3.66 -8.62
CA THR A 2 14.99 5.01 -9.07
C THR A 2 13.75 5.77 -9.56
N LYS A 3 13.85 7.09 -9.73
CA LYS A 3 12.76 7.91 -10.29
C LYS A 3 12.28 7.36 -11.65
N ILE A 4 13.23 6.95 -12.51
CA ILE A 4 12.93 6.39 -13.82
C ILE A 4 12.19 5.06 -13.70
N GLN A 5 12.73 4.11 -12.90
CA GLN A 5 12.08 2.81 -12.68
C GLN A 5 10.66 2.95 -12.10
N THR A 6 10.43 3.97 -11.27
CA THR A 6 9.11 4.25 -10.69
C THR A 6 8.12 4.71 -11.76
N ILE A 7 8.55 5.60 -12.65
CA ILE A 7 7.71 6.07 -13.76
C ILE A 7 7.42 4.93 -14.73
N ASP A 8 8.44 4.14 -15.09
CA ASP A 8 8.28 3.02 -16.03
C ASP A 8 7.31 1.97 -15.46
N SER A 9 7.44 1.65 -14.16
CA SER A 9 6.50 0.75 -13.46
C SER A 9 5.08 1.32 -13.39
N LEU A 10 4.94 2.64 -13.20
CA LEU A 10 3.65 3.31 -13.20
C LEU A 10 2.97 3.22 -14.58
N MET A 11 3.73 3.42 -15.65
CA MET A 11 3.22 3.32 -17.02
C MET A 11 2.75 1.89 -17.35
N HIS A 12 3.51 0.88 -16.96
CA HIS A 12 3.08 -0.52 -17.09
C HIS A 12 1.82 -0.83 -16.27
N LYS A 13 1.72 -0.30 -15.04
CA LYS A 13 0.51 -0.41 -14.22
C LYS A 13 -0.70 0.31 -14.83
N ALA A 14 -0.48 1.36 -15.61
CA ALA A 14 -1.52 2.05 -16.37
C ALA A 14 -1.92 1.30 -17.66
N GLY A 15 -1.31 0.15 -17.95
CA GLY A 15 -1.62 -0.69 -19.12
C GLY A 15 -0.76 -0.39 -20.35
N TYR A 16 0.29 0.44 -20.24
CA TYR A 16 1.21 0.69 -21.36
C TYR A 16 2.24 -0.44 -21.48
N ASN A 17 2.19 -1.20 -22.58
CA ASN A 17 3.07 -2.35 -22.83
C ASN A 17 4.16 -2.08 -23.89
N GLY A 18 4.21 -0.87 -24.46
CA GLY A 18 5.20 -0.50 -25.46
C GLY A 18 6.56 -0.16 -24.86
N ALA A 19 7.55 0.06 -25.72
CA ALA A 19 8.84 0.61 -25.30
C ALA A 19 8.66 2.01 -24.70
N ILE A 20 9.22 2.24 -23.51
CA ILE A 20 9.17 3.52 -22.83
C ILE A 20 10.42 4.32 -23.21
N THR A 21 10.26 5.23 -24.17
CA THR A 21 11.33 6.13 -24.61
C THR A 21 11.40 7.38 -23.74
N GLU A 22 12.56 8.06 -23.73
CA GLU A 22 12.73 9.31 -22.98
C GLU A 22 11.77 10.41 -23.45
N SER A 23 11.46 10.47 -24.75
CA SER A 23 10.49 11.44 -25.30
C SER A 23 9.06 11.16 -24.83
N LEU A 24 8.70 9.90 -24.62
CA LEU A 24 7.42 9.53 -24.04
C LEU A 24 7.37 9.91 -22.56
N ARG A 25 8.44 9.61 -21.82
CA ARG A 25 8.58 9.91 -20.39
C ARG A 25 8.35 11.40 -20.08
N LYS A 26 8.90 12.30 -20.92
CA LYS A 26 8.73 13.75 -20.81
C LYS A 26 7.31 14.26 -21.10
N ARG A 27 6.48 13.47 -21.79
CA ARG A 27 5.09 13.82 -22.14
C ARG A 27 4.07 13.38 -21.08
N VAL A 28 4.47 12.51 -20.15
CA VAL A 28 3.56 12.00 -19.11
C VAL A 28 3.34 13.07 -18.04
N ARG A 29 2.07 13.35 -17.73
CA ARG A 29 1.69 14.20 -16.59
C ARG A 29 1.68 13.34 -15.32
N LEU A 30 2.45 13.74 -14.32
CA LEU A 30 2.60 13.00 -13.06
C LEU A 30 2.02 13.82 -11.91
N THR A 31 1.25 13.16 -11.06
CA THR A 31 0.85 13.69 -9.75
C THR A 31 1.45 12.79 -8.67
N ARG A 32 2.11 13.39 -7.67
CA ARG A 32 2.72 12.67 -6.56
C ARG A 32 1.90 12.88 -5.30
N TYR A 33 1.60 11.78 -4.62
CA TYR A 33 1.03 11.79 -3.28
C TYR A 33 2.07 11.31 -2.26
N GLN A 34 1.95 11.79 -1.03
CA GLN A 34 2.70 11.29 0.12
C GLN A 34 1.72 10.82 1.18
N SER A 35 2.00 9.66 1.76
CA SER A 35 1.18 9.05 2.80
C SER A 35 2.07 8.57 3.94
N THR A 36 1.55 8.60 5.16
CA THR A 36 2.15 7.98 6.34
C THR A 36 1.38 6.72 6.70
N LEU A 37 2.10 5.69 7.10
CA LEU A 37 1.53 4.45 7.61
C LEU A 37 1.85 4.36 9.10
N PHE A 38 0.81 4.22 9.93
CA PHE A 38 0.96 3.91 11.35
C PHE A 38 0.65 2.43 11.55
N THR A 39 1.57 1.72 12.21
CA THR A 39 1.41 0.29 12.53
C THR A 39 1.35 0.13 14.04
N MET A 40 0.59 -0.86 14.48
CA MET A 40 0.44 -1.22 15.89
C MET A 40 0.43 -2.75 15.97
N HIS A 41 1.07 -3.31 17.01
CA HIS A 41 0.99 -4.76 17.22
C HIS A 41 -0.45 -5.16 17.53
N PHE A 42 -0.83 -6.36 17.07
CA PHE A 42 -2.17 -6.85 17.33
C PHE A 42 -2.50 -6.92 18.84
N SER A 43 -1.51 -7.23 19.69
CA SER A 43 -1.64 -7.23 21.16
C SER A 43 -2.08 -5.87 21.71
N ASP A 44 -1.48 -4.79 21.20
CA ASP A 44 -1.76 -3.43 21.64
C ASP A 44 -3.15 -3.01 21.18
N TYR A 45 -3.51 -3.36 19.93
CA TYR A 45 -4.85 -3.16 19.40
C TYR A 45 -5.91 -3.91 20.21
N ALA A 46 -5.67 -5.19 20.53
CA ALA A 46 -6.58 -6.02 21.30
C ALA A 46 -6.77 -5.47 22.72
N SER A 47 -5.69 -5.02 23.36
CA SER A 47 -5.73 -4.38 24.68
C SER A 47 -6.50 -3.05 24.65
N TYR A 48 -6.25 -2.23 23.63
CA TYR A 48 -6.97 -0.98 23.41
C TYR A 48 -8.47 -1.21 23.22
N VAL A 49 -8.85 -2.17 22.36
CA VAL A 49 -10.25 -2.52 22.10
C VAL A 49 -10.91 -3.09 23.35
N LYS A 50 -10.25 -3.99 24.10
CA LYS A 50 -10.76 -4.52 25.37
C LYS A 50 -11.00 -3.40 26.39
N ARG A 51 -10.08 -2.44 26.49
CA ARG A 51 -10.23 -1.27 27.37
C ARG A 51 -11.43 -0.41 27.01
N ILE A 52 -11.68 -0.18 25.72
CA ILE A 52 -12.77 0.69 25.26
C ILE A 52 -14.13 -0.01 25.22
N ARG A 53 -14.17 -1.27 24.79
CA ARG A 53 -15.41 -2.00 24.51
C ARG A 53 -15.76 -3.03 25.58
N GLY A 54 -14.92 -3.21 26.62
CA GLY A 54 -15.08 -4.22 27.66
C GLY A 54 -14.75 -5.66 27.23
N GLN A 55 -14.56 -5.90 25.93
CA GLN A 55 -14.30 -7.22 25.36
C GLN A 55 -13.20 -7.18 24.30
N ALA A 56 -12.38 -8.24 24.25
CA ALA A 56 -11.33 -8.36 23.25
C ALA A 56 -11.94 -8.56 21.84
N PRO A 57 -11.27 -8.10 20.77
CA PRO A 57 -11.75 -8.31 19.41
C PRO A 57 -11.76 -9.80 19.07
N ALA A 58 -12.88 -10.28 18.50
CA ALA A 58 -13.00 -11.65 18.05
C ALA A 58 -12.09 -11.86 16.82
N VAL A 59 -11.00 -12.61 17.00
CA VAL A 59 -10.15 -13.06 15.90
C VAL A 59 -10.73 -14.37 15.40
N GLY A 60 -11.22 -14.38 14.16
CA GLY A 60 -11.72 -15.60 13.52
C GLY A 60 -10.58 -16.58 13.28
N SER A 61 -10.35 -17.51 14.20
CA SER A 61 -9.50 -18.67 13.98
C SER A 61 -10.30 -19.68 13.15
N LYS A 62 -10.04 -19.74 11.84
CA LYS A 62 -10.28 -21.00 11.11
C LYS A 62 -9.27 -22.02 11.67
N ALA A 63 -9.73 -22.82 12.63
CA ALA A 63 -9.00 -23.99 13.08
C ALA A 63 -8.86 -24.93 11.88
N LEU A 64 -7.64 -25.02 11.33
CA LEU A 64 -7.27 -26.10 10.44
C LEU A 64 -7.28 -27.39 11.27
N ARG A 65 -8.20 -28.28 10.92
CA ARG A 65 -8.23 -29.68 11.39
C ARG A 65 -7.18 -30.49 10.66
#